data_AF-A0A953IBV3-F1
#
_entry.id   AF-A0A953IBV3-F1
#
_cell.length_a   1.000
_cell.length_b   1.000
_cell.length_c   1.000
_cell.angle_alpha   90.00
_cell.angle_beta   90.00
_cell.angle_gamma   90.00
#
_symmetry.space_group_name_H-M   'P 1'
#
loop_
_entity.id
_entity.type
_entity.pdbx_description
1 polymer ?
#
loop_
_entity_poly.entity_id
_entity_poly.type
_entity_poly.pdbx_seq_one_letter_code
_entity_poly.pdbx_strand_id
1 'polypeptide(L)'
;MRPCRSAFFALALILPSSALAARPSAQKLSPALARAMAEAPDGRAEMLIVLAAQADLSPARRLSSKAERGAFVYERLTETARRSQMGLLAELARRGAPA
;
A
#
# COMPACT_ATOMS: atom_id res chain seq x y z
N MET A 1 1.11 61.05 42.80
CA MET A 1 1.12 61.62 41.44
C MET A 1 1.65 60.55 40.48
N ARG A 2 0.88 60.18 39.45
CA ARG A 2 1.25 59.17 38.43
C ARG A 2 1.92 59.88 37.24
N PRO A 3 3.02 59.32 36.70
CA PRO A 3 3.14 59.18 35.25
C PRO A 3 3.63 57.77 34.86
N CYS A 4 2.90 57.05 34.01
CA CYS A 4 2.97 57.09 32.53
C CYS A 4 4.01 56.06 32.02
N ARG A 5 3.56 54.82 31.79
CA ARG A 5 3.34 54.24 30.45
C ARG A 5 4.63 54.00 29.66
N SER A 6 5.05 52.74 29.60
CA SER A 6 5.49 52.11 28.34
C SER A 6 5.47 50.60 28.52
N ALA A 7 4.28 50.05 28.29
CA ALA A 7 4.03 48.61 28.23
C ALA A 7 4.56 48.10 26.88
N PHE A 8 5.75 47.50 26.88
CA PHE A 8 6.23 46.69 25.76
C PHE A 8 5.64 45.28 25.94
N PHE A 9 4.38 45.09 25.52
CA PHE A 9 3.76 43.77 25.49
C PHE A 9 4.07 43.15 24.13
N ALA A 10 5.26 42.55 24.01
CA ALA A 10 5.58 41.70 22.88
C ALA A 10 4.79 40.39 23.04
N LEU A 11 3.60 40.34 22.45
CA LEU A 11 2.83 39.11 22.30
C LEU A 11 3.53 38.24 21.23
N ALA A 12 4.54 37.50 21.65
CA ALA A 12 5.10 36.42 20.87
C ALA A 12 4.03 35.32 20.75
N LEU A 13 3.34 35.27 19.62
CA LEU A 13 2.50 34.12 19.24
C LEU A 13 3.44 32.93 19.05
N ILE A 14 3.59 32.12 20.11
CA ILE A 14 4.21 30.81 20.02
C ILE A 14 3.24 29.95 19.21
N LEU A 15 3.44 29.88 17.89
CA LEU A 15 2.81 28.85 17.07
C LEU A 15 3.31 27.50 17.62
N PRO A 16 2.44 26.63 18.15
CA PRO A 16 2.87 25.26 18.42
C PRO A 16 3.21 24.67 17.05
N SER A 17 4.50 24.50 16.77
CA SER A 17 4.95 23.63 15.70
C SER A 17 4.55 22.23 16.09
N SER A 18 3.33 21.84 15.72
CA SER A 18 2.89 20.47 15.65
C SER A 18 3.66 19.81 14.51
N ALA A 19 4.97 19.61 14.69
CA ALA A 19 5.71 18.59 13.98
C ALA A 19 5.19 17.25 14.51
N LEU A 20 3.99 16.85 14.07
CA LEU A 20 3.54 15.49 14.28
C LEU A 20 4.43 14.62 13.40
N ALA A 21 5.45 14.07 14.06
CA ALA A 21 6.44 13.16 13.55
C ALA A 21 5.85 12.24 12.47
N ALA A 22 6.47 12.23 11.30
CA ALA A 22 6.25 11.18 10.31
C ALA A 22 6.49 9.85 11.01
N ARG A 23 5.41 9.15 11.38
CA ARG A 23 5.51 7.85 12.03
C ARG A 23 6.32 6.94 11.10
N PRO A 24 7.26 6.12 11.61
CA PRO A 24 8.03 5.17 10.81
C PRO A 24 7.15 4.20 9.99
N SER A 25 5.84 4.12 10.29
CA SER A 25 4.84 3.38 9.52
C SER A 25 4.54 3.95 8.13
N ALA A 26 4.81 5.24 7.88
CA ALA A 26 4.57 5.88 6.57
C ALA A 26 5.40 5.24 5.45
N GLN A 27 6.45 4.50 5.79
CA GLN A 27 7.32 3.83 4.83
C GLN A 27 6.81 2.45 4.36
N LYS A 28 5.71 1.93 4.95
CA LYS A 28 5.14 0.62 4.57
C LYS A 28 4.17 0.69 3.40
N LEU A 29 3.60 1.86 3.12
CA LEU A 29 2.67 2.08 2.02
C LEU A 29 3.37 2.86 0.91
N SER A 30 3.00 2.61 -0.34
CA SER A 30 3.45 3.46 -1.43
C SER A 30 2.94 4.90 -1.23
N PRO A 31 3.68 5.93 -1.66
CA PRO A 31 3.22 7.32 -1.53
C PRO A 31 1.87 7.59 -2.21
N ALA A 32 1.54 6.82 -3.25
CA ALA A 32 0.25 6.90 -3.93
C ALA A 32 -0.88 6.34 -3.06
N LEU A 33 -0.70 5.17 -2.46
CA LEU A 33 -1.68 4.55 -1.58
C LEU A 33 -1.90 5.37 -0.30
N ALA A 34 -0.83 5.91 0.28
CA ALA A 34 -0.92 6.76 1.47
C ALA A 34 -1.75 8.03 1.20
N ARG A 35 -1.58 8.66 0.03
CA ARG A 35 -2.39 9.81 -0.39
C ARG A 35 -3.85 9.42 -0.63
N ALA A 36 -4.08 8.32 -1.37
CA ALA A 36 -5.43 7.84 -1.63
C ALA A 36 -6.21 7.56 -0.33
N MET A 37 -5.58 6.97 0.68
CA MET A 37 -6.21 6.77 1.99
C MET A 37 -6.50 8.07 2.74
N ALA A 38 -5.62 9.07 2.64
CA ALA A 38 -5.80 10.35 3.32
C ALA A 38 -6.90 11.21 2.69
N GLU A 39 -7.09 11.10 1.37
CA GLU A 39 -8.10 11.83 0.61
C GLU A 39 -9.49 11.14 0.64
N ALA A 40 -9.54 9.85 0.96
CA ALA A 40 -10.78 9.08 1.03
C ALA A 40 -11.65 9.49 2.22
N PRO A 41 -12.96 9.78 2.04
CA PRO A 41 -13.87 10.20 3.12
C PRO A 41 -13.99 9.21 4.29
N ASP A 42 -13.83 7.92 4.03
CA ASP A 42 -13.88 6.84 5.03
C ASP A 42 -12.48 6.31 5.41
N GLY A 43 -11.42 6.95 4.91
CA GLY A 43 -10.03 6.55 5.14
C GLY A 43 -9.60 5.25 4.45
N ARG A 44 -10.39 4.74 3.50
CA ARG A 44 -10.12 3.48 2.79
C ARG A 44 -9.65 3.74 1.36
N ALA A 45 -8.70 2.94 0.90
CA ALA A 45 -8.25 2.97 -0.48
C ALA A 45 -8.00 1.55 -1.00
N GLU A 46 -8.17 1.38 -2.30
CA GLU A 46 -7.79 0.15 -2.98
C GLU A 46 -6.27 0.04 -3.06
N MET A 47 -5.76 -1.19 -2.90
CA MET A 47 -4.34 -1.48 -3.05
C MET A 47 -4.11 -2.71 -3.91
N LEU A 48 -3.01 -2.69 -4.64
CA LEU A 48 -2.52 -3.86 -5.37
C LEU A 48 -1.44 -4.55 -4.54
N ILE A 49 -1.65 -5.83 -4.26
CA ILE A 49 -0.64 -6.68 -3.62
C ILE A 49 0.13 -7.42 -4.72
N VAL A 50 1.40 -7.08 -4.88
CA VAL A 50 2.29 -7.73 -5.86
C VAL A 50 3.08 -8.83 -5.14
N LEU A 51 2.92 -10.07 -5.60
CA LEU A 51 3.67 -11.22 -5.09
C LEU A 51 4.96 -11.42 -5.87
N ALA A 52 6.04 -11.76 -5.16
CA ALA A 52 7.37 -11.93 -5.76
C ALA A 52 7.48 -13.17 -6.67
N ALA A 53 6.68 -14.21 -6.41
CA ALA A 53 6.73 -15.44 -7.18
C ALA A 53 6.17 -15.23 -8.60
N GLN A 54 6.94 -15.65 -9.61
CA GLN A 54 6.57 -15.59 -11.03
C GLN A 54 6.69 -16.98 -11.64
N ALA A 55 5.79 -17.33 -12.56
CA ALA A 55 5.85 -18.60 -13.27
C ALA A 55 6.99 -18.56 -14.32
N ASP A 56 7.78 -19.62 -14.43
CA ASP A 56 8.67 -19.78 -15.57
C ASP A 56 7.88 -20.24 -16.79
N LEU A 57 7.74 -19.34 -17.77
CA LEU A 57 7.05 -19.59 -19.03
C LEU A 57 8.02 -19.88 -20.18
N SER A 58 9.32 -19.91 -19.93
CA SER A 58 10.34 -20.16 -20.96
C SER A 58 10.12 -21.46 -21.75
N PRO A 59 9.60 -22.58 -21.18
CA PRO A 59 9.36 -23.80 -21.94
C PRO A 59 8.25 -23.64 -22.99
N ALA A 60 7.29 -22.73 -22.76
CA ALA A 60 6.19 -22.48 -23.67
C ALA A 60 6.69 -22.08 -25.06
N ARG A 61 7.86 -21.45 -25.17
CA ARG A 61 8.45 -21.03 -26.45
C ARG A 61 8.82 -22.20 -27.37
N ARG A 62 9.05 -23.40 -26.82
CA ARG A 62 9.45 -24.59 -27.60
C ARG A 62 8.26 -25.40 -28.12
N LEU A 63 7.06 -25.15 -27.62
CA LEU A 63 5.85 -25.82 -28.08
C LEU A 63 5.52 -25.33 -29.50
N SER A 64 5.02 -26.21 -30.35
CA SER A 64 4.65 -25.87 -31.74
C SER A 64 3.19 -25.43 -31.83
N SER A 65 2.29 -26.16 -31.16
CA SER A 65 0.85 -25.86 -31.18
C SER A 65 0.48 -24.68 -30.29
N LYS A 66 -0.41 -23.81 -30.79
CA LYS A 66 -1.02 -22.73 -29.99
C LYS A 66 -1.87 -23.29 -28.85
N ALA A 67 -2.57 -24.40 -29.08
CA ALA A 67 -3.41 -25.03 -28.08
C ALA A 67 -2.58 -25.58 -26.92
N GLU A 68 -1.52 -26.34 -27.22
CA GLU A 68 -0.59 -26.88 -26.21
C GLU A 68 0.09 -25.76 -25.44
N ARG A 69 0.50 -24.69 -26.13
CA ARG A 69 1.11 -23.52 -25.50
C ARG A 69 0.16 -22.82 -24.54
N GLY A 70 -1.11 -22.66 -24.94
CA GLY A 70 -2.15 -22.05 -24.11
C GLY A 70 -2.38 -22.86 -22.83
N ALA A 71 -2.56 -24.18 -22.98
CA ALA A 71 -2.70 -25.10 -21.84
C ALA A 71 -1.50 -25.01 -20.89
N PHE A 72 -0.28 -25.08 -21.42
CA PHE A 72 0.93 -25.00 -20.61
C PHE A 72 1.03 -23.68 -19.82
N VAL A 73 0.79 -22.54 -20.48
CA VAL A 73 0.84 -21.23 -19.82
C VAL A 73 -0.21 -21.13 -18.73
N TYR A 74 -1.44 -21.54 -19.03
CA TYR A 74 -2.54 -21.53 -18.07
C TYR A 74 -2.23 -22.38 -16.83
N GLU A 75 -1.77 -23.61 -17.03
CA GLU A 75 -1.40 -24.52 -15.94
C GLU A 75 -0.30 -23.94 -15.07
N ARG A 76 0.79 -23.44 -15.68
CA ARG A 76 1.92 -22.86 -14.95
C ARG A 76 1.56 -21.60 -14.16
N LEU A 77 0.74 -20.72 -14.74
CA LEU A 77 0.26 -19.53 -14.04
C LEU A 77 -0.67 -19.91 -12.89
N THR A 78 -1.61 -20.84 -13.12
CA THR A 78 -2.57 -21.29 -12.11
C THR A 78 -1.88 -21.98 -10.94
N GLU A 79 -0.91 -22.85 -11.23
CA GLU A 79 -0.08 -23.53 -10.22
C GLU A 79 0.71 -22.51 -9.38
N THR A 80 1.37 -21.55 -10.04
CA THR A 80 2.14 -20.51 -9.35
C THR A 80 1.25 -19.63 -8.48
N ALA A 81 0.07 -19.24 -8.98
CA ALA A 81 -0.92 -18.47 -8.24
C ALA A 81 -1.38 -19.25 -7.00
N ARG A 82 -1.81 -20.51 -7.16
CA ARG A 82 -2.25 -21.36 -6.04
C ARG A 82 -1.20 -21.43 -4.94
N ARG A 83 0.05 -21.73 -5.31
CA ARG A 83 1.16 -21.87 -4.35
C ARG A 83 1.50 -20.55 -3.66
N SER A 84 1.60 -19.46 -4.41
CA SER A 84 2.06 -18.17 -3.87
C SER A 84 0.98 -17.40 -3.11
N GLN A 85 -0.29 -17.55 -3.51
CA GLN A 85 -1.41 -16.80 -2.93
C GLN A 85 -2.04 -17.49 -1.71
N MET A 86 -1.85 -18.80 -1.51
CA MET A 86 -2.50 -19.56 -0.43
C MET A 86 -2.35 -18.90 0.95
N GLY A 87 -1.15 -18.45 1.32
CA GLY A 87 -0.91 -17.80 2.61
C GLY A 87 -1.61 -16.44 2.73
N LEU A 88 -1.62 -15.65 1.65
CA LEU A 88 -2.30 -14.35 1.59
C LEU A 88 -3.82 -14.54 1.68
N LEU A 89 -4.39 -15.46 0.93
CA LEU A 89 -5.83 -15.76 0.96
C LEU A 89 -6.27 -16.23 2.35
N ALA A 90 -5.48 -17.06 3.02
CA ALA A 90 -5.75 -17.47 4.39
C ALA A 90 -5.74 -16.28 5.37
N GLU A 91 -4.82 -15.33 5.20
CA GLU A 91 -4.78 -14.11 6.02
C GLU A 91 -5.96 -13.17 5.73
N LEU A 92 -6.34 -13.01 4.47
CA LEU A 92 -7.49 -12.21 4.07
C LEU A 92 -8.80 -12.81 4.61
N ALA A 93 -8.96 -14.13 4.52
CA ALA A 93 -10.10 -14.84 5.08
C ALA A 93 -10.19 -14.68 6.61
N ARG A 94 -9.06 -14.76 7.33
CA ARG A 94 -9.01 -14.48 8.78
C ARG A 94 -9.46 -13.07 9.14
N ARG A 95 -9.27 -12.11 8.22
CA ARG A 95 -9.69 -10.71 8.37
C ARG A 95 -11.11 -10.44 7.89
N GLY A 96 -11.84 -11.47 7.44
CA GLY A 96 -13.23 -11.36 6.99
C GLY A 96 -13.38 -10.86 5.55
N ALA A 97 -12.31 -10.89 4.74
CA ALA A 97 -12.45 -10.65 3.30
C ALA A 97 -13.18 -11.83 2.63
N PRO A 98 -14.10 -11.57 1.69
CA PRO A 98 -14.75 -12.62 0.91
C PRO A 98 -13.72 -13.39 0.06
N ALA A 99 -14.03 -14.67 -0.22
CA ALA A 99 -13.23 -15.55 -1.05
C ALA A 99 -13.41 -15.27 -2.55
#